data_AF-A0AA39IUZ2-F1
#
_entry.id   AF-A0AA39IUZ2-F1
#
_cell.length_a   1.000
_cell.length_b   1.000
_cell.length_c   1.000
_cell.angle_alpha   90.00
_cell.angle_beta   90.00
_cell.angle_gamma   90.00
#
_symmetry.space_group_name_H-M   'P 1'
#
loop_
_entity.id
_entity.type
_entity.pdbx_description
1 polymer ?
#
loop_
_entity_poly.entity_id
_entity_poly.type
_entity_poly.pdbx_seq_one_letter_code
_entity_poly.pdbx_strand_id
1 'polypeptide(L)'
;EVKVVDKHYLEQRYHSEEFKSSLDSSSYKFSLNKEQDWAFRIVANHAVSPYSDQLNLYIGGMGGTGKSQVLKALMNFFNDRDETHRIIIVAPTGSAAALLGGSTYHLAFGINDRVDTQNDGSSVLSHLSGVDYVFFDEVSMLSAGDLGKISVRL
;
A
#
# COMPACT_ATOMS: atom_id res chain seq x y z
N GLU A 1 18.31 3.08 5.52
CA GLU A 1 19.03 4.21 4.89
C GLU A 1 18.23 4.64 3.66
N VAL A 2 17.86 5.92 3.50
CA VAL A 2 17.08 6.38 2.34
C VAL A 2 18.05 6.65 1.20
N LYS A 3 17.99 5.83 0.14
CA LYS A 3 18.86 5.96 -1.03
C LYS A 3 18.14 6.74 -2.12
N VAL A 4 18.79 7.78 -2.64
CA VAL A 4 18.34 8.44 -3.88
C VAL A 4 18.64 7.49 -5.02
N VAL A 5 17.60 7.01 -5.70
CA VAL A 5 17.72 6.06 -6.81
C VAL A 5 17.28 6.73 -8.11
N ASP A 6 18.01 6.44 -9.19
CA ASP A 6 17.69 6.95 -10.52
C ASP A 6 16.35 6.40 -11.01
N LYS A 7 15.62 7.16 -11.81
CA LYS A 7 14.34 6.72 -12.42
C LYS A 7 14.48 5.38 -13.14
N HIS A 8 15.63 5.16 -13.78
CA HIS A 8 15.94 3.90 -14.48
C HIS A 8 16.00 2.69 -13.55
N TYR A 9 16.30 2.87 -12.26
CA TYR A 9 16.31 1.78 -11.28
C TYR A 9 14.90 1.20 -11.06
N LEU A 10 13.87 2.04 -11.14
CA LEU A 10 12.46 1.66 -11.00
C LEU A 10 11.85 1.14 -12.32
N GLU A 11 12.54 1.37 -13.43
CA GLU A 11 12.12 0.99 -14.79
C GLU A 11 12.87 -0.25 -15.32
N GLN A 12 13.96 -0.67 -14.65
CA GLN A 12 14.76 -1.82 -15.08
C GLN A 12 14.20 -3.15 -14.60
N ARG A 13 13.40 -3.76 -15.48
CA ARG A 13 13.28 -5.20 -15.83
C ARG A 13 11.85 -5.74 -15.72
N TYR A 14 11.46 -6.44 -16.78
CA TYR A 14 10.25 -7.26 -16.99
C TYR A 14 8.92 -6.54 -17.21
N HIS A 15 8.81 -5.77 -18.29
CA HIS A 15 7.50 -5.32 -18.75
C HIS A 15 7.30 -5.70 -20.22
N SER A 16 6.46 -6.71 -20.45
CA SER A 16 5.87 -6.95 -21.76
C SER A 16 5.13 -5.69 -22.22
N GLU A 17 5.00 -5.49 -23.53
CA GLU A 17 4.20 -4.38 -24.08
C GLU A 17 2.75 -4.41 -23.56
N GLU A 18 2.22 -5.61 -23.29
CA GLU A 18 0.91 -5.82 -22.66
C GLU A 18 0.85 -5.20 -21.25
N PHE A 19 1.89 -5.39 -20.43
CA PHE A 19 1.94 -4.81 -19.09
C PHE A 19 2.00 -3.28 -19.13
N LYS A 20 2.84 -2.72 -20.01
CA LYS A 20 2.91 -1.26 -20.20
C LYS A 20 1.56 -0.68 -20.63
N SER A 21 0.89 -1.34 -21.58
CA SER A 21 -0.44 -0.93 -22.04
C SER A 21 -1.48 -1.01 -20.92
N SER A 22 -1.39 -2.01 -20.03
CA SER A 22 -2.26 -2.11 -18.85
C SER A 22 -2.04 -0.93 -17.90
N LEU A 23 -0.77 -0.56 -17.60
CA LEU A 23 -0.46 0.60 -16.77
C LEU A 23 -0.98 1.90 -17.37
N ASP A 24 -0.76 2.11 -18.67
CA ASP A 24 -1.23 3.31 -19.38
C ASP A 24 -2.76 3.40 -19.38
N SER A 25 -3.44 2.27 -19.57
CA SER A 25 -4.90 2.20 -19.50
C SER A 25 -5.44 2.54 -18.11
N SER A 26 -4.79 2.07 -17.04
CA SER A 26 -5.17 2.40 -15.66
C SER A 26 -4.92 3.88 -15.37
N SER A 27 -3.75 4.39 -15.75
CA SER A 27 -3.40 5.80 -15.60
C SER A 27 -4.42 6.73 -16.26
N TYR A 28 -4.84 6.40 -17.48
CA TYR A 28 -5.89 7.12 -18.20
C TYR A 28 -7.27 6.97 -17.55
N LYS A 29 -7.67 5.74 -17.20
CA LYS A 29 -8.96 5.43 -16.56
C LYS A 29 -9.18 6.19 -15.26
N PHE A 30 -8.13 6.37 -14.47
CA PHE A 30 -8.18 7.10 -13.20
C PHE A 30 -7.78 8.57 -13.32
N SER A 31 -7.47 9.05 -14.53
CA SER A 31 -7.03 10.43 -14.79
C SER A 31 -5.90 10.87 -13.86
N LEU A 32 -4.89 10.01 -13.69
CA LEU A 32 -3.78 10.29 -12.77
C LEU A 32 -2.96 11.48 -13.28
N ASN A 33 -2.63 12.40 -12.37
CA ASN A 33 -1.60 13.41 -12.66
C ASN A 33 -0.20 12.77 -12.66
N LYS A 34 0.81 13.54 -13.04
CA LYS A 34 2.19 13.05 -13.19
C LYS A 34 2.74 12.39 -11.92
N GLU A 35 2.53 13.02 -10.77
CA GLU A 35 3.03 12.53 -9.48
C GLU A 35 2.26 11.28 -9.00
N GLN A 36 0.95 11.23 -9.24
CA GLN A 36 0.10 10.09 -8.95
C GLN A 36 0.43 8.90 -9.85
N ASP A 37 0.64 9.13 -11.15
CA ASP A 37 1.06 8.13 -12.13
C ASP A 37 2.42 7.55 -11.74
N TRP A 38 3.37 8.38 -11.31
CA TRP A 38 4.65 7.91 -10.79
C TRP A 38 4.51 7.00 -9.58
N ALA A 39 3.73 7.41 -8.56
CA ALA A 39 3.50 6.57 -7.39
C ALA A 39 2.82 5.24 -7.75
N PHE A 40 1.82 5.27 -8.63
CA PHE A 40 1.13 4.10 -9.15
C PHE A 40 2.10 3.13 -9.84
N ARG A 41 2.90 3.63 -10.80
CA ARG A 41 3.85 2.80 -11.57
C ARG A 41 4.95 2.21 -10.71
N ILE A 42 5.44 2.91 -9.70
CA ILE A 42 6.43 2.37 -8.75
C ILE A 42 5.89 1.11 -8.09
N VAL A 43 4.68 1.16 -7.54
CA VAL A 43 4.07 0.02 -6.85
C VAL A 43 3.71 -1.08 -7.84
N ALA A 44 3.15 -0.74 -9.00
CA ALA A 44 2.75 -1.71 -10.00
C ALA A 44 3.93 -2.47 -10.61
N ASN A 45 5.04 -1.77 -10.92
CA ASN A 45 6.27 -2.41 -11.39
C ASN A 45 6.87 -3.32 -10.32
N HIS A 46 6.90 -2.86 -9.06
CA HIS A 46 7.36 -3.66 -7.93
C HIS A 46 6.52 -4.94 -7.76
N ALA A 47 5.20 -4.88 -7.97
CA ALA A 47 4.29 -6.00 -7.77
C ALA A 47 4.50 -7.16 -8.75
N VAL A 48 5.13 -6.91 -9.90
CA VAL A 48 5.41 -7.91 -10.94
C VAL A 48 6.89 -8.26 -11.06
N SER A 49 7.77 -7.55 -10.35
CA SER A 49 9.20 -7.80 -10.36
C SER A 49 9.54 -8.92 -9.37
N PRO A 50 10.01 -10.09 -9.84
CA PRO A 50 10.43 -11.16 -8.95
C PRO A 50 11.69 -10.73 -8.18
N TYR A 51 11.71 -10.98 -6.87
CA TYR A 51 12.85 -10.69 -5.97
C TYR A 51 13.13 -9.20 -5.70
N SER A 52 12.08 -8.38 -5.56
CA SER A 52 12.22 -6.98 -5.14
C SER A 52 12.38 -6.86 -3.62
N ASP A 53 13.29 -5.99 -3.17
CA ASP A 53 13.42 -5.62 -1.75
C ASP A 53 12.15 -4.89 -1.25
N GLN A 54 11.91 -4.86 0.06
CA GLN A 54 10.75 -4.18 0.65
C GLN A 54 10.59 -2.73 0.15
N LEU A 55 9.42 -2.43 -0.43
CA LEU A 55 9.05 -1.08 -0.84
C LEU A 55 8.35 -0.32 0.29
N ASN A 56 9.06 0.67 0.86
CA ASN A 56 8.47 1.66 1.77
C ASN A 56 8.24 2.98 1.02
N LEU A 57 6.98 3.26 0.63
CA LEU A 57 6.60 4.44 -0.14
C LEU A 57 5.75 5.41 0.70
N TYR A 58 6.18 6.67 0.79
CA TYR A 58 5.42 7.75 1.39
C TYR A 58 4.90 8.71 0.32
N ILE A 59 3.57 8.86 0.25
CA ILE A 59 2.90 9.78 -0.69
C ILE A 59 2.42 11.01 0.09
N GLY A 60 3.20 12.08 0.03
CA GLY A 60 2.87 13.36 0.64
C GLY A 60 1.90 14.20 -0.21
N GLY A 61 1.29 15.20 0.41
CA GLY A 61 0.46 16.19 -0.28
C GLY A 61 -0.65 16.74 0.62
N MET A 62 -1.09 17.96 0.34
CA MET A 62 -2.20 18.61 1.06
C MET A 62 -3.48 17.76 0.98
N GLY A 63 -4.43 17.98 1.91
CA GLY A 63 -5.78 17.42 1.79
C GLY A 63 -6.39 17.77 0.42
N GLY A 64 -7.09 16.82 -0.20
CA GLY A 64 -7.72 17.04 -1.50
C GLY A 64 -6.82 16.91 -2.74
N THR A 65 -5.53 16.57 -2.59
CA THR A 65 -4.61 16.38 -3.74
C THR A 65 -4.77 15.04 -4.47
N GLY A 66 -5.81 14.28 -4.17
CA GLY A 66 -6.12 13.02 -4.86
C GLY A 66 -5.19 11.85 -4.51
N LYS A 67 -4.58 11.81 -3.32
CA LYS A 67 -3.78 10.65 -2.85
C LYS A 67 -4.57 9.33 -2.94
N SER A 68 -5.84 9.36 -2.53
CA SER A 68 -6.76 8.22 -2.64
C SER A 68 -7.05 7.80 -4.10
N GLN A 69 -6.74 8.64 -5.09
CA GLN A 69 -6.85 8.28 -6.51
C GLN A 69 -5.77 7.27 -6.91
N VAL A 70 -4.55 7.38 -6.35
CA VAL A 70 -3.48 6.38 -6.54
C VAL A 70 -3.93 5.03 -6.00
N LEU A 71 -4.53 5.02 -4.81
CA LEU A 71 -5.07 3.80 -4.21
C LEU A 71 -6.14 3.15 -5.10
N LYS A 72 -7.08 3.93 -5.66
CA LYS A 72 -8.10 3.40 -6.58
C LYS A 72 -7.48 2.76 -7.82
N ALA A 73 -6.45 3.37 -8.40
CA ALA A 73 -5.73 2.81 -9.53
C ALA A 73 -5.01 1.51 -9.17
N LEU A 74 -4.40 1.43 -7.99
CA LEU A 74 -3.77 0.20 -7.49
C LEU A 74 -4.78 -0.91 -7.22
N MET A 75 -5.90 -0.60 -6.58
CA MET A 75 -6.98 -1.57 -6.35
C MET A 75 -7.50 -2.14 -7.67
N ASN A 76 -7.68 -1.32 -8.70
CA ASN A 76 -8.07 -1.81 -10.01
C ASN A 76 -6.97 -2.64 -10.67
N PHE A 77 -5.71 -2.23 -10.58
CA PHE A 77 -4.57 -3.00 -11.10
C PHE A 77 -4.50 -4.40 -10.50
N PHE A 78 -4.64 -4.55 -9.18
CA PHE A 78 -4.68 -5.87 -8.54
C PHE A 78 -5.95 -6.63 -8.89
N ASN A 79 -7.10 -5.95 -9.00
CA ASN A 79 -8.36 -6.58 -9.40
C ASN A 79 -8.31 -7.17 -10.80
N ASP A 80 -7.74 -6.45 -11.77
CA ASP A 80 -7.65 -6.90 -13.16
C ASP A 80 -6.74 -8.14 -13.32
N ARG A 81 -5.98 -8.49 -12.27
CA ARG A 81 -5.09 -9.64 -12.17
C ARG A 81 -5.63 -10.75 -11.27
N ASP A 82 -6.83 -10.60 -10.72
CA ASP A 82 -7.40 -11.48 -9.68
C ASP A 82 -6.54 -11.57 -8.41
N GLU A 83 -5.84 -10.49 -8.10
CA GLU A 83 -4.83 -10.37 -7.05
C GLU A 83 -5.26 -9.39 -5.95
N THR A 84 -6.57 -9.13 -5.79
CA THR A 84 -7.10 -8.14 -4.82
C THR A 84 -6.68 -8.39 -3.37
N HIS A 85 -6.49 -9.65 -3.01
CA HIS A 85 -6.03 -10.08 -1.68
C HIS A 85 -4.60 -9.60 -1.34
N ARG A 86 -3.78 -9.24 -2.35
CA ARG A 86 -2.40 -8.79 -2.16
C ARG A 86 -2.30 -7.42 -1.50
N ILE A 87 -3.39 -6.64 -1.46
CA ILE A 87 -3.39 -5.29 -0.89
C ILE A 87 -4.49 -5.13 0.15
N ILE A 88 -4.13 -4.59 1.31
CA ILE A 88 -5.09 -4.16 2.34
C ILE A 88 -4.98 -2.67 2.60
N ILE A 89 -6.08 -2.08 3.03
CA ILE A 89 -6.17 -0.67 3.38
C ILE A 89 -6.35 -0.56 4.88
N VAL A 90 -5.50 0.24 5.52
CA VAL A 90 -5.54 0.50 6.94
C VAL A 90 -5.56 1.99 7.22
N ALA A 91 -6.30 2.40 8.24
CA ALA A 91 -6.40 3.78 8.66
C ALA A 91 -6.41 3.91 10.20
N PRO A 92 -6.13 5.09 10.75
CA PRO A 92 -6.13 5.32 12.20
C PRO A 92 -7.51 5.32 12.82
N THR A 93 -8.53 5.79 12.09
CA THR A 93 -9.91 5.90 12.58
C THR A 93 -10.86 4.99 11.82
N GLY A 94 -11.91 4.52 12.49
CA GLY A 94 -12.94 3.69 11.86
C GLY A 94 -13.63 4.41 10.69
N SER A 95 -13.83 5.72 10.79
CA SER A 95 -14.42 6.53 9.72
C SER A 95 -13.52 6.59 8.48
N ALA A 96 -12.22 6.84 8.64
CA ALA A 96 -11.27 6.86 7.52
C ALA A 96 -11.15 5.47 6.86
N ALA A 97 -11.07 4.42 7.67
CA ALA A 97 -11.06 3.04 7.19
C ALA A 97 -12.31 2.71 6.37
N ALA A 98 -13.50 3.05 6.89
CA ALA A 98 -14.77 2.78 6.24
C ALA A 98 -14.90 3.49 4.87
N LEU A 99 -14.38 4.72 4.75
CA LEU A 99 -14.42 5.48 3.49
C LEU A 99 -13.66 4.81 2.35
N LEU A 100 -12.63 4.03 2.68
CA LEU A 100 -11.80 3.33 1.69
C LEU A 100 -12.07 1.82 1.64
N GLY A 101 -13.07 1.32 2.38
CA GLY A 101 -13.35 -0.12 2.48
C GLY A 101 -12.24 -0.91 3.19
N GLY A 102 -11.46 -0.24 4.04
CA GLY A 102 -10.38 -0.83 4.82
C GLY A 102 -10.78 -1.13 6.27
N SER A 103 -9.78 -1.39 7.10
CA SER A 103 -9.94 -1.57 8.55
C SER A 103 -9.04 -0.62 9.34
N THR A 104 -9.22 -0.53 10.65
CA THR A 104 -8.26 0.22 11.46
C THR A 104 -6.95 -0.55 11.60
N TYR A 105 -5.81 0.14 11.66
CA TYR A 105 -4.53 -0.55 11.88
C TYR A 105 -4.53 -1.34 13.20
N HIS A 106 -5.27 -0.88 14.21
CA HIS A 106 -5.49 -1.60 15.45
C HIS A 106 -6.10 -2.98 15.22
N LEU A 107 -7.14 -3.07 14.38
CA LEU A 107 -7.79 -4.32 14.06
C LEU A 107 -6.90 -5.17 13.13
N ALA A 108 -6.37 -4.57 12.06
CA ALA A 108 -5.56 -5.25 11.06
C ALA A 108 -4.32 -5.93 11.66
N PHE A 109 -3.67 -5.28 12.63
CA PHE A 109 -2.46 -5.78 13.27
C PHE A 109 -2.68 -6.27 14.70
N GLY A 110 -3.93 -6.42 15.17
CA GLY A 110 -4.21 -6.89 16.53
C GLY A 110 -3.58 -6.01 17.65
N ILE A 111 -3.48 -4.70 17.42
CA ILE A 111 -2.94 -3.74 18.40
C ILE A 111 -4.02 -3.42 19.42
N ASN A 112 -3.86 -3.90 20.65
CA ASN A 112 -4.79 -3.65 21.74
C ASN A 112 -4.05 -3.03 22.93
N ASP A 113 -4.20 -1.73 23.15
CA ASP A 113 -3.52 -1.00 24.23
C ASP A 113 -4.06 -1.34 25.63
N ARG A 114 -5.20 -2.04 25.70
CA ARG A 114 -5.90 -2.36 26.96
C ARG A 114 -5.55 -3.73 27.53
N VAL A 115 -4.87 -4.58 26.78
CA VAL A 115 -4.60 -5.95 27.21
C VAL A 115 -3.12 -6.24 27.00
N ASP A 116 -2.40 -6.32 28.11
CA ASP A 116 -1.00 -6.76 28.21
C ASP A 116 -0.87 -8.29 27.97
N THR A 117 -1.86 -8.90 27.33
CA THR A 117 -1.77 -10.27 26.90
C THR A 117 -0.90 -10.31 25.68
N GLN A 118 0.06 -11.23 25.74
CA GLN A 118 0.72 -11.82 24.61
C GLN A 118 -0.34 -12.29 23.59
N ASN A 119 -0.80 -11.37 22.74
CA ASN A 119 -1.66 -11.70 21.63
C ASN A 119 -0.78 -12.44 20.64
N ASP A 120 -1.04 -13.73 20.59
CA ASP A 120 -0.40 -14.71 19.73
C ASP A 120 -0.40 -14.17 18.29
N GLY A 121 0.77 -13.75 17.81
CA GLY A 121 0.96 -13.16 16.47
C GLY A 121 0.49 -14.08 15.35
N SER A 122 0.30 -15.37 15.65
CA SER A 122 -0.31 -16.40 14.81
C SER A 122 -1.64 -15.95 14.18
N SER A 123 -2.51 -15.28 14.93
CA SER A 123 -3.82 -14.81 14.46
C SER A 123 -3.70 -13.66 13.44
N VAL A 124 -2.81 -12.70 13.68
CA VAL A 124 -2.54 -11.58 12.78
C VAL A 124 -1.89 -12.08 11.49
N LEU A 125 -0.91 -12.97 11.61
CA LEU A 125 -0.24 -13.57 10.45
C LEU A 125 -1.21 -14.38 9.58
N SER A 126 -2.18 -15.05 10.18
CA SER A 126 -3.24 -15.75 9.42
C SER A 126 -4.14 -14.77 8.65
N HIS A 127 -4.44 -13.61 9.23
CA HIS A 127 -5.22 -12.55 8.59
C HIS A 127 -4.46 -11.82 7.46
N LEU A 128 -3.13 -11.80 7.54
CA LEU A 128 -2.25 -11.19 6.52
C LEU A 128 -1.73 -12.20 5.50
N SER A 129 -2.20 -13.45 5.55
CA SER A 129 -1.80 -14.48 4.60
C SER A 129 -2.17 -14.06 3.16
N GLY A 130 -1.16 -13.95 2.30
CA GLY A 130 -1.33 -13.53 0.90
C GLY A 130 -1.36 -12.00 0.70
N VAL A 131 -1.19 -11.21 1.76
CA VAL A 131 -1.06 -9.75 1.68
C VAL A 131 0.41 -9.39 1.43
N ASP A 132 0.68 -8.71 0.32
CA ASP A 132 2.01 -8.20 -0.01
C ASP A 132 2.13 -6.69 0.27
N TYR A 133 1.01 -5.97 0.26
CA TYR A 133 0.95 -4.52 0.37
C TYR A 133 -0.02 -4.07 1.44
N VAL A 134 0.44 -3.13 2.26
CA VAL A 134 -0.38 -2.40 3.22
C VAL A 134 -0.41 -0.94 2.83
N PHE A 135 -1.59 -0.43 2.47
CA PHE A 135 -1.79 0.99 2.23
C PHE A 135 -2.28 1.69 3.51
N PHE A 136 -1.44 2.55 4.09
CA PHE A 136 -1.79 3.38 5.23
C PHE A 136 -2.37 4.71 4.78
N ASP A 137 -3.65 4.94 5.08
CA ASP A 137 -4.26 6.26 4.94
C ASP A 137 -4.14 7.07 6.25
N GLU A 138 -4.11 8.40 6.13
CA GLU A 138 -3.97 9.34 7.25
C GLU A 138 -2.79 9.01 8.20
N VAL A 139 -1.64 8.62 7.62
CA VAL A 139 -0.39 8.31 8.34
C VAL A 139 0.07 9.45 9.27
N SER A 140 -0.37 10.68 9.01
CA SER A 140 -0.11 11.86 9.86
C SER A 140 -0.66 11.72 11.28
N MET A 141 -1.67 10.86 11.48
CA MET A 141 -2.26 10.57 12.79
C MET A 141 -1.61 9.39 13.51
N LEU A 142 -0.61 8.73 12.92
CA LEU A 142 0.12 7.63 13.56
C LEU A 142 1.23 8.18 14.47
N SER A 143 1.27 7.67 15.69
CA SER A 143 2.39 7.94 16.59
C SER A 143 3.60 7.07 16.23
N ALA A 144 4.81 7.54 16.54
CA ALA A 144 6.03 6.73 16.38
C ALA A 144 5.99 5.44 17.23
N GLY A 145 5.31 5.48 18.38
CA GLY A 145 5.10 4.31 19.23
C GLY A 145 4.24 3.24 18.55
N ASP A 146 3.15 3.65 17.90
CA ASP A 146 2.27 2.72 17.19
C ASP A 146 2.94 2.16 15.94
N LEU A 147 3.74 2.97 15.24
CA LEU A 147 4.55 2.47 14.12
C LEU A 147 5.56 1.41 14.58
N GLY A 148 6.16 1.59 15.76
CA GLY A 148 7.02 0.57 16.39
C GLY A 148 6.27 -0.73 16.71
N LYS A 149 5.05 -0.63 17.25
CA LYS A 149 4.19 -1.81 17.53
C LYS A 149 3.79 -2.54 16.24
N ILE A 150 3.52 -1.81 15.16
CA ILE A 150 3.21 -2.38 13.83
C ILE A 150 4.44 -3.14 13.31
N SER A 151 5.62 -2.51 13.35
CA SER A 151 6.88 -3.09 12.87
C SER A 151 7.24 -4.41 13.55
N VAL A 152 6.93 -4.56 14.86
CA VAL A 152 7.20 -5.81 15.59
C VAL A 152 6.26 -6.97 15.20
N ARG A 153 5.10 -6.67 14.61
CA ARG A 153 4.09 -7.67 14.25
C ARG A 153 4.12 -8.12 12.79
N LEU A 154 4.85 -7.40 11.94
CA LEU A 154 5.07 -7.70 10.53
C LEU A 154 6.42 -8.41 10.35
#